data_AF-A0A9D8PUB8-F1
#
_entry.id   AF-A0A9D8PUB8-F1
#
_cell.length_a   1.000
_cell.length_b   1.000
_cell.length_c   1.000
_cell.angle_alpha   90.00
_cell.angle_beta   90.00
_cell.angle_gamma   90.00
#
_symmetry.space_group_name_H-M   'P 1'
#
loop_
_entity.id
_entity.type
_entity.pdbx_description
1 polymer ?
#
loop_
_entity_poly.entity_id
_entity_poly.type
_entity_poly.pdbx_seq_one_letter_code
_entity_poly.pdbx_strand_id
1 'polypeptide(L)'
;AAAEYYYGKKLGELDLDEMALLAGIPKFPSSGNPISNPERARQRRDNYVLQRMADLGFISQAEADAAKAVPMHASPHEPPIEVNAPYVAEMVRQEMIALHGGDVLNKGYRVTTTIDSQMQEAANIAVRDGLLLYDHRHGWRGPEQHFDVPADADAAALARHIAAIPSQSGLLPAIVSAVHADGSISVVLANRAELVLPVAASRWTTRTPAKLVVRGDLVRVRSGEKEDEWLIEQLPLGQAALVSLDTGNGALRALVGGFSFAGNKFNRATQARRQPGSSFKPFLYAAAFDKGFNPASIVLDAPVVFRDRRGKTWEPKNDGGGFRGPMRLREALVQSRNLVSVRLLDSIGVDFARRYISEFGFQEA
;
A
#
# COMPACT_ATOMS: atom_id res chain seq x y z
N ALA A 1 27.39 -13.04 2.86
CA ALA A 1 26.97 -11.91 2.01
C ALA A 1 26.66 -12.34 0.58
N ALA A 2 27.60 -12.33 -0.39
CA ALA A 2 27.26 -12.62 -1.80
C ALA A 2 26.79 -14.07 -2.05
N ALA A 3 27.45 -15.06 -1.44
CA ALA A 3 27.05 -16.46 -1.50
C ALA A 3 25.62 -16.67 -0.95
N GLU A 4 25.36 -16.13 0.24
CA GLU A 4 24.03 -16.17 0.85
C GLU A 4 23.01 -15.43 0.00
N TYR A 5 23.32 -14.23 -0.49
CA TYR A 5 22.36 -13.42 -1.25
C TYR A 5 21.98 -14.04 -2.59
N TYR A 6 22.93 -14.55 -3.37
CA TYR A 6 22.66 -15.06 -4.72
C TYR A 6 22.28 -16.54 -4.76
N TYR A 7 22.63 -17.31 -3.73
CA TYR A 7 22.48 -18.77 -3.73
C TYR A 7 21.95 -19.37 -2.43
N GLY A 8 21.75 -18.58 -1.37
CA GLY A 8 21.31 -19.08 -0.07
C GLY A 8 22.31 -20.02 0.61
N LYS A 9 23.55 -20.06 0.11
CA LYS A 9 24.60 -21.02 0.50
C LYS A 9 25.68 -20.34 1.35
N LYS A 10 26.31 -21.11 2.23
CA LYS A 10 27.59 -20.73 2.84
C LYS A 10 28.72 -20.87 1.80
N LEU A 11 29.83 -20.17 2.03
CA LEU A 11 30.95 -20.15 1.07
C LEU A 11 31.48 -21.56 0.72
N GLY A 12 31.53 -22.47 1.70
CA GLY A 12 32.00 -23.85 1.50
C GLY A 12 30.99 -24.78 0.84
N GLU A 13 29.77 -24.32 0.56
CA GLU A 13 28.69 -25.08 -0.08
C GLU A 13 28.51 -24.68 -1.55
N LEU A 14 29.30 -23.71 -2.04
CA LEU A 14 29.20 -23.22 -3.40
C LEU A 14 29.76 -24.24 -4.40
N ASP A 15 29.07 -24.36 -5.52
CA ASP A 15 29.54 -25.11 -6.68
C ASP A 15 30.52 -24.24 -7.52
N LEU A 16 31.31 -24.88 -8.39
CA LEU A 16 32.35 -24.19 -9.17
C LEU A 16 31.80 -23.07 -10.06
N ASP A 17 30.63 -23.27 -10.67
CA ASP A 17 29.98 -22.26 -11.51
C ASP A 17 29.53 -21.04 -10.68
N GLU A 18 29.07 -21.28 -9.45
CA GLU A 18 28.67 -20.25 -8.50
C GLU A 18 29.87 -19.44 -8.01
N MET A 19 30.96 -20.11 -7.63
CA MET A 19 32.22 -19.47 -7.27
C MET A 19 32.75 -18.61 -8.42
N ALA A 20 32.74 -19.15 -9.64
CA ALA A 20 33.21 -18.45 -10.84
C ALA A 20 32.34 -17.23 -11.17
N LEU A 21 31.01 -17.34 -10.98
CA LEU A 21 30.11 -16.21 -11.16
C LEU A 21 30.44 -15.09 -10.15
N LEU A 22 30.51 -15.42 -8.85
CA LEU A 22 30.77 -14.45 -7.80
C LEU A 22 32.13 -13.77 -7.96
N ALA A 23 33.16 -14.51 -8.39
CA ALA A 23 34.48 -13.95 -8.69
C ALA A 23 34.48 -12.97 -9.89
N GLY A 24 33.47 -13.06 -10.77
CA GLY A 24 33.28 -12.15 -11.90
C GLY A 24 32.69 -10.78 -11.53
N ILE A 25 31.96 -10.68 -10.41
CA ILE A 25 31.17 -9.52 -10.00
C ILE A 25 32.01 -8.28 -9.62
N PRO A 26 33.12 -8.38 -8.82
CA PRO A 26 33.81 -7.20 -8.30
C PRO A 26 34.28 -6.20 -9.35
N LYS A 27 34.63 -6.67 -10.56
CA LYS A 27 35.05 -5.79 -11.66
C LYS A 27 33.91 -4.89 -12.14
N PHE A 28 32.68 -5.37 -12.11
CA PHE A 28 31.49 -4.71 -12.65
C PHE A 28 30.25 -5.06 -11.83
N PRO A 29 30.12 -4.60 -10.58
CA PRO A 29 29.07 -5.08 -9.68
C PRO A 29 27.65 -4.76 -10.17
N SER A 30 27.46 -3.66 -10.91
CA SER A 30 26.16 -3.32 -11.48
C SER A 30 25.89 -4.01 -12.82
N SER A 31 26.82 -3.92 -13.79
CA SER A 31 26.59 -4.49 -15.13
C SER A 31 26.85 -5.99 -15.22
N GLY A 32 27.56 -6.57 -14.26
CA GLY A 32 27.78 -8.01 -14.09
C GLY A 32 26.88 -8.65 -13.03
N ASN A 33 25.88 -7.93 -12.50
CA ASN A 33 24.93 -8.51 -11.56
C ASN A 33 24.08 -9.58 -12.27
N PRO A 34 24.05 -10.83 -11.77
CA PRO A 34 23.38 -11.93 -12.46
C PRO A 34 21.85 -11.88 -12.41
N ILE A 35 21.27 -11.05 -11.55
CA ILE A 35 19.83 -10.83 -11.47
C ILE A 35 19.40 -9.80 -12.53
N SER A 36 20.07 -8.65 -12.60
CA SER A 36 19.70 -7.58 -13.53
C SER A 36 20.29 -7.74 -14.94
N ASN A 37 21.39 -8.47 -15.09
CA ASN A 37 22.04 -8.73 -16.38
C ASN A 37 22.61 -10.16 -16.47
N PRO A 38 21.74 -11.18 -16.51
CA PRO A 38 22.14 -12.58 -16.47
C PRO A 38 23.04 -12.97 -17.64
N GLU A 39 22.81 -12.42 -18.84
CA GLU A 39 23.62 -12.73 -20.02
C GLU A 39 25.05 -12.22 -19.91
N ARG A 40 25.23 -10.99 -19.42
CA ARG A 40 26.58 -10.44 -19.21
C ARG A 40 27.31 -11.18 -18.09
N ALA A 41 26.60 -11.53 -17.03
CA ALA A 41 27.15 -12.30 -15.92
C ALA A 41 27.59 -13.70 -16.40
N ARG A 42 26.76 -14.36 -17.23
CA ARG A 42 27.08 -15.62 -17.89
C ARG A 42 28.32 -15.52 -18.77
N GLN A 43 28.38 -14.55 -19.67
CA GLN A 43 29.54 -14.35 -20.53
C GLN A 43 30.83 -14.17 -19.72
N ARG A 44 30.75 -13.45 -18.60
CA ARG A 44 31.89 -13.24 -17.69
C ARG A 44 32.31 -14.54 -17.00
N ARG A 45 31.36 -15.31 -16.47
CA ARG A 45 31.60 -16.63 -15.85
C ARG A 45 32.24 -17.59 -16.86
N ASP A 46 31.56 -17.78 -17.98
CA ASP A 46 31.85 -18.82 -18.97
C ASP A 46 33.14 -18.55 -19.76
N ASN A 47 33.31 -17.33 -20.27
CA ASN A 47 34.37 -17.03 -21.26
C ASN A 47 35.61 -16.40 -20.64
N TYR A 48 35.57 -16.03 -19.36
CA TYR A 48 36.70 -15.40 -18.70
C TYR A 48 37.09 -16.11 -17.41
N VAL A 49 36.19 -16.22 -16.43
CA VAL A 49 36.58 -16.72 -15.11
C VAL A 49 36.91 -18.21 -15.16
N LEU A 50 35.98 -19.04 -15.66
CA LEU A 50 36.20 -20.48 -15.78
C LEU A 50 37.40 -20.81 -16.67
N GLN A 51 37.48 -20.15 -17.84
CA GLN A 51 38.62 -20.35 -18.73
C GLN A 51 39.94 -19.95 -18.07
N ARG A 52 39.99 -18.82 -17.36
CA ARG A 52 41.22 -18.37 -16.71
C ARG A 52 41.63 -19.28 -15.55
N MET A 53 40.68 -19.86 -14.83
CA MET A 53 40.96 -20.86 -13.80
C MET A 53 41.57 -22.12 -14.40
N ALA A 54 41.06 -22.57 -15.56
CA ALA A 54 41.62 -23.72 -16.28
C ALA A 54 43.03 -23.42 -16.82
N ASP A 55 43.24 -22.27 -17.47
CA ASP A 55 44.54 -21.86 -18.03
C ASP A 55 45.64 -21.77 -16.95
N LEU A 56 45.27 -21.38 -15.73
CA LEU A 56 46.17 -21.26 -14.59
C LEU A 56 46.32 -22.56 -13.77
N GLY A 57 45.62 -23.63 -14.16
CA GLY A 57 45.70 -24.95 -13.52
C GLY A 57 44.99 -25.06 -12.17
N PHE A 58 44.06 -24.16 -11.86
CA PHE A 58 43.23 -24.27 -10.64
C PHE A 58 42.11 -25.30 -10.79
N ILE A 59 41.68 -25.55 -12.02
CA ILE A 59 40.71 -26.57 -12.42
C ILE A 59 41.17 -27.21 -13.74
N SER A 60 40.66 -28.38 -14.06
CA SER A 60 40.81 -29.01 -15.38
C SER A 60 39.87 -28.38 -16.41
N GLN A 61 40.17 -28.55 -17.70
CA GLN A 61 39.28 -28.09 -18.78
C GLN A 61 37.91 -28.79 -18.72
N ALA A 62 37.87 -30.07 -18.32
CA ALA A 62 36.62 -30.82 -18.18
C ALA A 62 35.73 -30.24 -17.07
N GLU A 63 36.30 -29.80 -15.94
CA GLU A 63 35.56 -29.13 -14.86
C GLU A 63 35.05 -27.75 -15.30
N ALA A 64 35.85 -27.00 -16.07
CA ALA A 64 35.44 -25.73 -16.63
C ALA A 64 34.24 -25.88 -17.61
N ASP A 65 34.30 -26.89 -18.48
CA ASP A 65 33.24 -27.18 -19.45
C ASP A 65 31.97 -27.67 -18.75
N ALA A 66 32.09 -28.49 -17.70
CA ALA A 66 30.97 -28.93 -16.87
C ALA A 66 30.30 -27.75 -16.14
N ALA A 67 31.07 -26.87 -15.51
CA ALA A 67 30.54 -25.67 -14.84
C ALA A 67 29.87 -24.70 -15.83
N LYS A 68 30.41 -24.57 -17.05
CA LYS A 68 29.83 -23.75 -18.12
C LYS A 68 28.48 -24.27 -18.62
N ALA A 69 28.26 -25.58 -18.56
CA ALA A 69 27.00 -26.21 -18.95
C ALA A 69 25.85 -25.91 -17.96
N VAL A 70 26.16 -25.50 -16.71
CA VAL A 70 25.16 -25.15 -15.70
C VAL A 70 24.44 -23.85 -16.09
N PRO A 71 23.09 -23.86 -16.23
CA PRO A 71 22.31 -22.66 -16.50
C PRO A 71 22.45 -21.63 -15.37
N MET A 72 22.28 -20.35 -15.71
CA MET A 72 22.24 -19.28 -14.71
C MET A 72 21.06 -19.48 -13.75
N HIS A 73 21.35 -19.63 -12.46
CA HIS A 73 20.33 -19.86 -11.43
C HIS A 73 20.52 -18.98 -10.18
N ALA A 74 21.28 -17.89 -10.29
CA ALA A 74 21.39 -16.94 -9.18
C ALA A 74 20.05 -16.20 -8.96
N SER A 75 19.60 -16.15 -7.72
CA SER A 75 18.37 -15.48 -7.31
C SER A 75 18.55 -14.81 -5.94
N PRO A 76 17.82 -13.73 -5.62
CA PRO A 76 17.88 -13.14 -4.29
C PRO A 76 17.34 -14.10 -3.23
N HIS A 77 18.14 -14.39 -2.20
CA HIS A 77 17.78 -15.17 -1.02
C HIS A 77 17.73 -14.24 0.19
N GLU A 78 16.70 -13.40 0.21
CA GLU A 78 16.39 -12.57 1.36
C GLU A 78 15.39 -13.33 2.26
N PRO A 79 15.38 -13.05 3.58
CA PRO A 79 14.32 -13.54 4.44
C PRO A 79 12.96 -13.15 3.84
N PRO A 80 11.99 -14.09 3.74
CA PRO A 80 10.69 -13.78 3.21
C PRO A 80 10.02 -12.70 4.07
N ILE A 81 9.27 -11.81 3.42
CA ILE A 81 8.44 -10.85 4.15
C ILE A 81 7.30 -11.64 4.81
N GLU A 82 7.40 -11.84 6.12
CA GLU A 82 6.38 -12.54 6.91
C GLU A 82 5.12 -11.69 7.13
N VAL A 83 5.27 -10.35 7.15
CA VAL A 83 4.19 -9.39 7.38
C VAL A 83 4.32 -8.21 6.44
N ASN A 84 3.28 -7.92 5.65
CA ASN A 84 3.26 -6.78 4.74
C ASN A 84 2.95 -5.47 5.51
N ALA A 85 3.99 -4.79 5.99
CA ALA A 85 3.89 -3.52 6.75
C ALA A 85 4.80 -2.40 6.21
N PRO A 86 4.75 -2.05 4.91
CA PRO A 86 5.76 -1.20 4.27
C PRO A 86 5.78 0.24 4.80
N TYR A 87 4.63 0.77 5.23
CA TYR A 87 4.58 2.10 5.88
C TYR A 87 5.31 2.09 7.23
N VAL A 88 5.18 1.01 8.00
CA VAL A 88 5.89 0.86 9.28
C VAL A 88 7.37 0.64 9.04
N ALA A 89 7.74 -0.17 8.05
CA ALA A 89 9.14 -0.36 7.67
C ALA A 89 9.81 0.97 7.29
N GLU A 90 9.11 1.83 6.55
CA GLU A 90 9.61 3.17 6.22
C GLU A 90 9.70 4.07 7.46
N MET A 91 8.73 4.01 8.38
CA MET A 91 8.81 4.75 9.66
C MET A 91 10.03 4.31 10.48
N VAL A 92 10.27 2.99 10.60
CA VAL A 92 11.44 2.44 11.29
C VAL A 92 12.73 2.89 10.61
N ARG A 93 12.80 2.84 9.28
CA ARG A 93 13.97 3.29 8.52
C ARG A 93 14.29 4.77 8.81
N GLN A 94 13.26 5.63 8.78
CA GLN A 94 13.42 7.06 9.07
C GLN A 94 13.88 7.30 10.50
N GLU A 95 13.29 6.61 11.47
CA GLU A 95 13.64 6.75 12.88
C GLU A 95 15.07 6.28 13.16
N MET A 96 15.47 5.13 12.60
CA MET A 96 16.83 4.61 12.77
C MET A 96 17.88 5.58 12.19
N ILE A 97 17.60 6.21 11.05
CA ILE A 97 18.49 7.21 10.47
C ILE A 97 18.54 8.46 11.34
N ALA A 98 17.41 8.90 11.89
CA ALA A 98 17.35 10.06 12.77
C ALA A 98 18.17 9.82 14.06
N LEU A 99 18.09 8.62 14.65
CA LEU A 99 18.78 8.29 15.90
C LEU A 99 20.26 7.92 15.72
N HIS A 100 20.64 7.30 14.61
CA HIS A 100 21.96 6.68 14.44
C HIS A 100 22.74 7.14 13.20
N GLY A 101 22.17 8.05 12.40
CA GLY A 101 22.74 8.52 11.14
C GLY A 101 22.55 7.53 9.98
N GLY A 102 22.89 7.96 8.76
CA GLY A 102 22.63 7.19 7.54
C GLY A 102 23.33 5.82 7.45
N ASP A 103 24.50 5.67 8.08
CA ASP A 103 25.27 4.42 8.05
C ASP A 103 24.61 3.27 8.83
N VAL A 104 23.58 3.56 9.64
CA VAL A 104 22.82 2.56 10.40
C VAL A 104 22.29 1.43 9.52
N LEU A 105 21.97 1.72 8.25
CA LEU A 105 21.42 0.76 7.30
C LEU A 105 22.42 -0.34 6.91
N ASN A 106 23.72 -0.13 7.12
CA ASN A 106 24.78 -1.08 6.77
C ASN A 106 25.32 -1.87 7.96
N LYS A 107 24.82 -1.60 9.18
CA LYS A 107 25.36 -2.16 10.43
C LYS A 107 24.70 -3.47 10.88
N GLY A 108 23.74 -3.99 10.12
CA GLY A 108 23.08 -5.27 10.41
C GLY A 108 22.19 -5.26 11.65
N TYR A 109 21.67 -4.08 12.05
CA TYR A 109 20.72 -3.98 13.16
C TYR A 109 19.44 -4.79 12.90
N ARG A 110 18.91 -5.40 13.96
CA ARG A 110 17.58 -6.01 13.98
C ARG A 110 16.67 -5.15 14.83
N VAL A 111 15.59 -4.64 14.23
CA VAL A 111 14.60 -3.81 14.92
C VAL A 111 13.32 -4.60 15.12
N THR A 112 12.97 -4.86 16.38
CA THR A 112 11.68 -5.46 16.74
C THR A 112 10.67 -4.33 16.97
N THR A 113 9.56 -4.35 16.23
CA THR A 113 8.49 -3.36 16.36
C THR A 113 7.36 -3.88 17.24
N THR A 114 6.37 -3.04 17.53
CA THR A 114 5.17 -3.40 18.29
C THR A 114 4.04 -3.98 17.42
N ILE A 115 4.24 -4.05 16.10
CA ILE A 115 3.22 -4.49 15.15
C ILE A 115 2.84 -5.93 15.40
N ASP A 116 1.53 -6.16 15.46
CA ASP A 116 0.95 -7.49 15.50
C ASP A 116 0.66 -7.94 14.06
N SER A 117 1.17 -9.12 13.68
CA SER A 117 1.07 -9.63 12.31
C SER A 117 -0.38 -9.86 11.87
N GLN A 118 -1.21 -10.40 12.77
CA GLN A 118 -2.61 -10.70 12.48
C GLN A 118 -3.42 -9.40 12.34
N MET A 119 -3.20 -8.43 13.24
CA MET A 119 -3.86 -7.13 13.16
C MET A 119 -3.42 -6.33 11.93
N GLN A 120 -2.13 -6.39 11.57
CA GLN A 120 -1.63 -5.70 10.38
C GLN A 120 -2.24 -6.27 9.10
N GLU A 121 -2.35 -7.59 8.98
CA GLU A 121 -2.97 -8.20 7.81
C GLU A 121 -4.46 -7.88 7.73
N ALA A 122 -5.17 -7.97 8.86
CA ALA A 122 -6.57 -7.55 8.94
C ALA A 122 -6.76 -6.07 8.56
N ALA A 123 -5.85 -5.19 9.00
CA ALA A 123 -5.87 -3.78 8.64
C ALA A 123 -5.63 -3.54 7.14
N ASN A 124 -4.68 -4.27 6.54
CA ASN A 124 -4.41 -4.22 5.09
C ASN A 124 -5.67 -4.59 4.30
N ILE A 125 -6.30 -5.72 4.66
CA ILE A 125 -7.54 -6.20 4.03
C ILE A 125 -8.66 -5.18 4.21
N ALA A 126 -8.91 -4.69 5.43
CA ALA A 126 -9.98 -3.76 5.72
C ALA A 126 -9.88 -2.45 4.92
N VAL A 127 -8.68 -1.88 4.82
CA VAL A 127 -8.45 -0.66 4.03
C VAL A 127 -8.60 -0.93 2.54
N ARG A 128 -8.02 -2.01 2.03
CA ARG A 128 -8.11 -2.38 0.61
C ARG A 128 -9.56 -2.61 0.19
N ASP A 129 -10.26 -3.49 0.90
CA ASP A 129 -11.60 -3.92 0.54
C ASP A 129 -12.62 -2.79 0.75
N GLY A 130 -12.47 -1.99 1.81
CA GLY A 130 -13.30 -0.81 2.04
C GLY A 130 -13.15 0.24 0.93
N LEU A 131 -11.91 0.46 0.45
CA LEU A 131 -11.65 1.36 -0.67
C LEU A 131 -12.16 0.82 -2.00
N LEU A 132 -11.98 -0.47 -2.30
CA LEU A 132 -12.54 -1.10 -3.50
C LEU A 132 -14.06 -1.03 -3.50
N LEU A 133 -14.69 -1.37 -2.37
CA LEU A 133 -16.13 -1.29 -2.21
C LEU A 133 -16.66 0.14 -2.41
N TYR A 134 -15.97 1.15 -1.85
CA TYR A 134 -16.31 2.55 -2.11
C TYR A 134 -16.18 2.87 -3.59
N ASP A 135 -15.08 2.47 -4.22
CA ASP A 135 -14.76 2.78 -5.61
C ASP A 135 -15.76 2.17 -6.59
N HIS A 136 -16.15 0.90 -6.38
CA HIS A 136 -17.13 0.18 -7.19
C HIS A 136 -18.48 0.89 -7.23
N ARG A 137 -18.93 1.45 -6.10
CA ARG A 137 -20.17 2.23 -6.03
C ARG A 137 -20.13 3.53 -6.83
N HIS A 138 -18.95 4.00 -7.22
CA HIS A 138 -18.75 5.19 -8.06
C HIS A 138 -18.49 4.84 -9.53
N GLY A 139 -18.58 3.56 -9.89
CA GLY A 139 -18.54 3.10 -11.27
C GLY A 139 -17.14 2.99 -11.88
N TRP A 140 -17.07 2.25 -12.98
CA TRP A 140 -15.88 2.08 -13.81
C TRP A 140 -15.52 3.38 -14.52
N ARG A 141 -14.25 3.78 -14.48
CA ARG A 141 -13.77 5.05 -15.09
C ARG A 141 -12.92 4.86 -16.35
N GLY A 142 -12.85 3.65 -16.89
CA GLY A 142 -12.01 3.34 -18.04
C GLY A 142 -10.69 2.66 -17.67
N PRO A 143 -9.96 2.15 -18.68
CA PRO A 143 -8.61 1.62 -18.50
C PRO A 143 -7.65 2.70 -17.97
N GLU A 144 -6.57 2.30 -17.31
CA GLU A 144 -5.57 3.24 -16.78
C GLU A 144 -4.83 3.98 -17.91
N GLN A 145 -4.57 3.29 -19.01
CA GLN A 145 -3.83 3.78 -20.16
C GLN A 145 -4.15 2.93 -21.39
N HIS A 146 -4.00 3.49 -22.59
CA HIS A 146 -4.03 2.74 -23.86
C HIS A 146 -2.63 2.76 -24.50
N PHE A 147 -2.21 1.62 -25.06
CA PHE A 147 -0.98 1.48 -25.82
C PHE A 147 -1.29 1.05 -27.26
N ASP A 148 -0.69 1.75 -28.23
CA ASP A 148 -0.72 1.33 -29.62
C ASP A 148 0.15 0.08 -29.79
N VAL A 149 -0.48 -1.10 -29.87
CA VAL A 149 0.19 -2.39 -29.99
C VAL A 149 -0.05 -3.02 -31.36
N PRO A 150 0.99 -3.52 -32.05
CA PRO A 150 0.83 -4.24 -33.31
C PRO A 150 -0.13 -5.43 -33.18
N ALA A 151 -0.84 -5.76 -34.27
CA ALA A 151 -1.78 -6.89 -34.30
C ALA A 151 -1.10 -8.24 -34.05
N ASP A 152 0.16 -8.36 -34.46
CA ASP A 152 1.03 -9.54 -34.32
C ASP A 152 1.89 -9.51 -33.05
N ALA A 153 1.74 -8.50 -32.19
CA ALA A 153 2.50 -8.42 -30.94
C ALA A 153 2.17 -9.61 -30.02
N ASP A 154 3.21 -10.36 -29.67
CA ASP A 154 3.18 -11.51 -28.78
C ASP A 154 3.12 -11.09 -27.29
N ALA A 155 2.96 -12.07 -26.39
CA ALA A 155 2.91 -11.83 -24.96
C ALA A 155 4.16 -11.12 -24.42
N ALA A 156 5.34 -11.38 -25.00
CA ALA A 156 6.58 -10.73 -24.58
C ALA A 156 6.64 -9.25 -25.01
N ALA A 157 6.14 -8.90 -26.19
CA ALA A 157 5.98 -7.53 -26.64
C ALA A 157 4.95 -6.77 -25.78
N LEU A 158 3.81 -7.38 -25.52
CA LEU A 158 2.75 -6.81 -24.68
C LEU A 158 3.21 -6.57 -23.24
N ALA A 159 3.83 -7.57 -22.59
CA ALA A 159 4.29 -7.47 -21.20
C ALA A 159 5.34 -6.37 -21.00
N ARG A 160 6.15 -6.04 -22.03
CA ARG A 160 7.15 -4.96 -21.96
C ARG A 160 6.54 -3.59 -21.69
N HIS A 161 5.32 -3.32 -22.16
CA HIS A 161 4.63 -2.04 -21.92
C HIS A 161 4.28 -1.82 -20.43
N ILE A 162 4.08 -2.90 -19.69
CA ILE A 162 3.60 -2.86 -18.30
C ILE A 162 4.64 -3.35 -17.28
N ALA A 163 5.84 -3.73 -17.72
CA ALA A 163 6.88 -4.31 -16.88
C ALA A 163 7.35 -3.37 -15.74
N ALA A 164 7.31 -2.05 -15.96
CA ALA A 164 7.68 -1.04 -14.97
C ALA A 164 6.51 -0.62 -14.06
N ILE A 165 5.29 -1.12 -14.32
CA ILE A 165 4.09 -0.76 -13.57
C ILE A 165 3.99 -1.72 -12.38
N PRO A 166 4.04 -1.23 -11.13
CA PRO A 166 4.00 -2.10 -9.96
C PRO A 166 2.58 -2.66 -9.75
N SER A 167 2.50 -3.85 -9.15
CA SER A 167 1.27 -4.30 -8.52
C SER A 167 0.92 -3.41 -7.33
N GLN A 168 -0.36 -3.24 -7.06
CA GLN A 168 -0.82 -2.40 -5.94
C GLN A 168 -1.86 -3.16 -5.12
N SER A 169 -1.45 -3.60 -3.93
CA SER A 169 -2.33 -4.30 -2.97
C SER A 169 -3.06 -5.50 -3.55
N GLY A 170 -2.34 -6.32 -4.33
CA GLY A 170 -2.89 -7.50 -5.01
C GLY A 170 -3.51 -7.21 -6.38
N LEU A 171 -3.60 -5.94 -6.80
CA LEU A 171 -4.04 -5.56 -8.14
C LEU A 171 -2.86 -5.60 -9.11
N LEU A 172 -2.84 -6.63 -9.96
CA LEU A 172 -1.81 -6.84 -10.97
C LEU A 172 -2.11 -6.00 -12.22
N PRO A 173 -1.11 -5.32 -12.81
CA PRO A 173 -1.29 -4.72 -14.12
C PRO A 173 -1.40 -5.82 -15.18
N ALA A 174 -2.33 -5.65 -16.11
CA ALA A 174 -2.51 -6.52 -17.26
C ALA A 174 -2.81 -5.68 -18.51
N ILE A 175 -2.29 -6.09 -19.66
CA ILE A 175 -2.60 -5.46 -20.94
C ILE A 175 -3.54 -6.36 -21.74
N VAL A 176 -4.59 -5.79 -22.32
CA VAL A 176 -5.57 -6.53 -23.11
C VAL A 176 -4.93 -6.99 -24.42
N SER A 177 -4.86 -8.30 -24.62
CA SER A 177 -4.37 -8.91 -25.86
C SER A 177 -5.50 -9.18 -26.84
N ALA A 178 -6.68 -9.58 -26.39
CA ALA A 178 -7.80 -9.85 -27.29
C ALA A 178 -9.14 -9.54 -26.64
N VAL A 179 -10.10 -9.17 -27.48
CA VAL A 179 -11.51 -9.04 -27.12
C VAL A 179 -12.30 -10.06 -27.93
N HIS A 180 -13.07 -10.91 -27.25
CA HIS A 180 -13.77 -12.03 -27.86
C HIS A 180 -15.24 -11.72 -28.10
N ALA A 181 -15.83 -12.40 -29.09
CA ALA A 181 -17.23 -12.20 -29.49
C ALA A 181 -18.24 -12.63 -28.41
N ASP A 182 -17.86 -13.55 -27.52
CA ASP A 182 -18.68 -14.01 -26.38
C ASP A 182 -18.69 -13.00 -25.20
N GLY A 183 -17.93 -11.90 -25.32
CA GLY A 183 -17.84 -10.86 -24.32
C GLY A 183 -16.68 -11.00 -23.33
N SER A 184 -15.92 -12.10 -23.40
CA SER A 184 -14.69 -12.31 -22.63
C SER A 184 -13.51 -11.54 -23.23
N ILE A 185 -12.40 -11.44 -22.49
CA ILE A 185 -11.15 -10.85 -22.97
C ILE A 185 -9.96 -11.74 -22.60
N SER A 186 -8.90 -11.67 -23.40
CA SER A 186 -7.58 -12.18 -23.00
C SER A 186 -6.69 -11.03 -22.58
N VAL A 187 -5.91 -11.22 -21.53
CA VAL A 187 -4.92 -10.25 -21.04
C VAL A 187 -3.57 -10.91 -20.80
N VAL A 188 -2.51 -10.12 -20.86
CA VAL A 188 -1.13 -10.54 -20.56
C VAL A 188 -0.64 -9.81 -19.33
N LEU A 189 -0.13 -10.55 -18.35
CA LEU A 189 0.51 -10.01 -17.15
C LEU A 189 1.97 -9.61 -17.42
N ALA A 190 2.56 -8.83 -16.51
CA ALA A 190 3.95 -8.41 -16.61
C ALA A 190 4.97 -9.58 -16.66
N ASN A 191 4.62 -10.74 -16.08
CA ASN A 191 5.42 -11.96 -16.13
C ASN A 191 5.21 -12.78 -17.43
N ARG A 192 4.48 -12.25 -18.41
CA ARG A 192 4.06 -12.90 -19.67
C ARG A 192 3.03 -14.01 -19.52
N ALA A 193 2.46 -14.22 -18.33
CA ALA A 193 1.34 -15.14 -18.17
C ALA A 193 0.11 -14.58 -18.90
N GLU A 194 -0.56 -15.45 -19.64
CA GLU A 194 -1.79 -15.12 -20.35
C GLU A 194 -2.99 -15.59 -19.53
N LEU A 195 -3.98 -14.72 -19.38
CA LEU A 195 -5.21 -14.98 -18.64
C LEU A 195 -6.42 -14.72 -19.53
N VAL A 196 -7.45 -15.54 -19.38
CA VAL A 196 -8.76 -15.32 -20.01
C VAL A 196 -9.75 -14.88 -18.93
N LEU A 197 -10.31 -13.68 -19.08
CA LEU A 197 -11.28 -13.13 -18.14
C LEU A 197 -12.70 -13.35 -18.69
N PRO A 198 -13.54 -14.15 -18.02
CA PRO A 198 -14.89 -14.43 -18.47
C PRO A 198 -15.79 -13.20 -18.33
N VAL A 199 -17.01 -13.25 -18.89
CA VAL A 199 -18.00 -12.16 -18.77
C VAL A 199 -18.28 -11.75 -17.32
N ALA A 200 -18.23 -12.71 -16.39
CA ALA A 200 -18.43 -12.45 -14.96
C ALA A 200 -17.31 -11.62 -14.30
N ALA A 201 -16.13 -11.52 -14.94
CA ALA A 201 -14.95 -10.85 -14.39
C ALA A 201 -15.18 -9.35 -14.10
N SER A 202 -16.10 -8.71 -14.80
CA SER A 202 -16.45 -7.29 -14.60
C SER A 202 -17.88 -7.09 -14.08
N ARG A 203 -18.47 -8.09 -13.39
CA ARG A 203 -19.87 -8.05 -12.93
C ARG A 203 -20.23 -6.78 -12.14
N TRP A 204 -19.29 -6.23 -11.36
CA TRP A 204 -19.50 -5.03 -10.56
C TRP A 204 -19.74 -3.77 -11.41
N THR A 205 -19.31 -3.78 -12.68
CA THR A 205 -19.49 -2.67 -13.61
C THR A 205 -20.85 -2.68 -14.31
N THR A 206 -21.64 -3.75 -14.17
CA THR A 206 -22.87 -4.06 -14.94
C THR A 206 -22.67 -4.23 -16.45
N ARG A 207 -21.42 -4.25 -16.94
CA ARG A 207 -21.04 -4.44 -18.35
C ARG A 207 -20.10 -5.63 -18.50
N THR A 208 -20.07 -6.22 -19.70
CA THR A 208 -19.11 -7.28 -20.05
C THR A 208 -17.71 -6.69 -20.28
N PRO A 209 -16.63 -7.46 -20.04
CA PRO A 209 -15.26 -6.99 -20.29
C PRO A 209 -15.06 -6.43 -21.70
N ALA A 210 -15.57 -7.13 -22.73
CA ALA A 210 -15.48 -6.69 -24.12
C ALA A 210 -16.12 -5.32 -24.42
N LYS A 211 -17.06 -4.85 -23.59
CA LYS A 211 -17.66 -3.51 -23.72
C LYS A 211 -16.90 -2.44 -22.95
N LEU A 212 -15.94 -2.81 -22.11
CA LEU A 212 -15.21 -1.88 -21.25
C LEU A 212 -13.86 -1.46 -21.82
N VAL A 213 -13.22 -2.34 -22.59
CA VAL A 213 -11.84 -2.22 -23.02
C VAL A 213 -11.63 -2.71 -24.45
N VAL A 214 -10.49 -2.32 -25.03
CA VAL A 214 -9.99 -2.75 -26.33
C VAL A 214 -8.57 -3.32 -26.21
N ARG A 215 -8.08 -4.02 -27.25
CA ARG A 215 -6.68 -4.49 -27.29
C ARG A 215 -5.73 -3.30 -27.09
N GLY A 216 -4.69 -3.49 -26.28
CA GLY A 216 -3.73 -2.44 -25.91
C GLY A 216 -4.08 -1.68 -24.63
N ASP A 217 -5.29 -1.84 -24.09
CA ASP A 217 -5.65 -1.21 -22.82
C ASP A 217 -4.93 -1.85 -21.63
N LEU A 218 -4.43 -1.00 -20.73
CA LEU A 218 -3.96 -1.38 -19.40
C LEU A 218 -5.12 -1.39 -18.41
N VAL A 219 -5.31 -2.53 -17.76
CA VAL A 219 -6.28 -2.74 -16.68
C VAL A 219 -5.60 -3.30 -15.43
N ARG A 220 -6.33 -3.27 -14.30
CA ARG A 220 -5.99 -4.10 -13.15
C ARG A 220 -6.80 -5.39 -13.16
N VAL A 221 -6.14 -6.46 -12.77
CA VAL A 221 -6.77 -7.74 -12.47
C VAL A 221 -6.39 -8.21 -11.08
N ARG A 222 -7.28 -8.98 -10.46
CA ARG A 222 -6.99 -9.69 -9.21
C ARG A 222 -7.58 -11.09 -9.24
N SER A 223 -7.03 -11.96 -8.41
CA SER A 223 -7.66 -13.24 -8.12
C SER A 223 -8.99 -13.04 -7.38
N GLY A 224 -9.98 -13.83 -7.76
CA GLY A 224 -11.27 -13.95 -7.11
C GLY A 224 -11.21 -14.82 -5.86
N GLU A 225 -12.37 -15.27 -5.41
CA GLU A 225 -12.48 -16.17 -4.24
C GLU A 225 -12.25 -17.63 -4.65
N LYS A 226 -12.56 -17.98 -5.90
CA LYS A 226 -12.36 -19.32 -6.44
C LYS A 226 -10.97 -19.42 -7.07
N GLU A 227 -10.44 -20.64 -7.07
CA GLU A 227 -9.23 -20.98 -7.83
C GLU A 227 -9.43 -20.63 -9.31
N ASP A 228 -8.39 -20.05 -9.92
CA ASP A 228 -8.37 -19.55 -11.30
C ASP A 228 -9.45 -18.51 -11.67
N GLU A 229 -10.18 -17.96 -10.70
CA GLU A 229 -11.07 -16.83 -10.94
C GLU A 229 -10.27 -15.53 -11.03
N TRP A 230 -10.44 -14.79 -12.13
CA TRP A 230 -9.83 -13.48 -12.32
C TRP A 230 -10.88 -12.42 -12.57
N LEU A 231 -10.76 -11.29 -11.88
CA LEU A 231 -11.69 -10.18 -11.94
C LEU A 231 -10.99 -8.94 -12.49
N ILE A 232 -11.72 -8.14 -13.28
CA ILE A 232 -11.30 -6.78 -13.64
C ILE A 232 -11.51 -5.91 -12.41
N GLU A 233 -10.49 -5.15 -12.07
CA GLU A 233 -10.49 -4.19 -10.97
C GLU A 233 -10.02 -2.83 -11.43
N GLN A 234 -10.20 -1.85 -10.54
CA GLN A 234 -9.72 -0.50 -10.74
C GLN A 234 -8.98 -0.01 -9.50
N LEU A 235 -7.91 0.76 -9.70
CA LEU A 235 -7.27 1.47 -8.59
C LEU A 235 -8.24 2.49 -8.00
N PRO A 236 -8.50 2.46 -6.68
CA PRO A 236 -9.34 3.45 -6.04
C PRO A 236 -8.74 4.86 -6.13
N LEU A 237 -9.56 5.82 -6.56
CA LEU A 237 -9.17 7.25 -6.45
C LEU A 237 -9.27 7.74 -5.01
N GLY A 238 -10.25 7.20 -4.26
CA GLY A 238 -10.37 7.39 -2.82
C GLY A 238 -9.14 6.84 -2.09
N GLN A 239 -8.85 7.42 -0.92
CA GLN A 239 -7.77 6.98 -0.05
C GLN A 239 -8.26 6.91 1.38
N ALA A 240 -7.68 5.99 2.14
CA ALA A 240 -7.97 5.78 3.55
C ALA A 240 -6.67 5.50 4.31
N ALA A 241 -6.73 5.64 5.62
CA ALA A 241 -5.68 5.26 6.53
C ALA A 241 -6.31 4.55 7.72
N LEU A 242 -5.54 3.67 8.36
CA LEU A 242 -5.95 2.97 9.57
C LEU A 242 -4.78 2.96 10.54
N VAL A 243 -5.08 3.25 11.81
CA VAL A 243 -4.14 3.15 12.93
C VAL A 243 -4.83 2.39 14.04
N SER A 244 -4.18 1.37 14.58
CA SER A 244 -4.62 0.64 15.77
C SER A 244 -3.54 0.71 16.84
N LEU A 245 -3.92 1.13 18.05
CA LEU A 245 -3.03 1.35 19.18
C LEU A 245 -3.52 0.55 20.39
N ASP A 246 -2.58 0.09 21.21
CA ASP A 246 -2.84 -0.39 22.56
C ASP A 246 -3.13 0.79 23.49
N THR A 247 -4.26 0.74 24.20
CA THR A 247 -4.70 1.83 25.07
C THR A 247 -3.93 1.92 26.38
N GLY A 248 -3.25 0.85 26.80
CA GLY A 248 -2.51 0.81 28.07
C GLY A 248 -1.12 1.43 27.98
N ASN A 249 -0.48 1.36 26.80
CA ASN A 249 0.90 1.82 26.63
C ASN A 249 1.17 2.58 25.32
N GLY A 250 0.17 2.77 24.46
CA GLY A 250 0.30 3.46 23.18
C GLY A 250 1.03 2.65 22.10
N ALA A 251 1.29 1.35 22.32
CA ALA A 251 1.98 0.50 21.34
C ALA A 251 1.19 0.42 20.04
N LEU A 252 1.86 0.67 18.91
CA LEU A 252 1.27 0.57 17.58
C LEU A 252 1.10 -0.90 17.19
N ARG A 253 -0.15 -1.34 17.02
CA ARG A 253 -0.46 -2.73 16.66
C ARG A 253 -0.62 -2.94 15.17
N ALA A 254 -1.19 -1.95 14.47
CA ALA A 254 -1.31 -1.97 13.01
C ALA A 254 -1.32 -0.55 12.46
N LEU A 255 -0.75 -0.36 11.27
CA LEU A 255 -0.76 0.92 10.56
C LEU A 255 -0.81 0.73 9.05
N VAL A 256 -1.75 1.43 8.41
CA VAL A 256 -1.89 1.50 6.96
C VAL A 256 -1.99 2.96 6.55
N GLY A 257 -1.06 3.43 5.72
CA GLY A 257 -0.96 4.83 5.29
C GLY A 257 -1.70 5.18 3.99
N GLY A 258 -2.31 4.20 3.32
CA GLY A 258 -2.94 4.38 2.01
C GLY A 258 -3.28 3.05 1.34
N PHE A 259 -3.93 3.11 0.18
CA PHE A 259 -4.34 1.91 -0.56
C PHE A 259 -3.17 0.97 -0.86
N SER A 260 -2.05 1.50 -1.35
CA SER A 260 -0.84 0.74 -1.69
C SER A 260 0.40 1.62 -1.54
N PHE A 261 1.40 1.12 -0.80
CA PHE A 261 2.69 1.80 -0.66
C PHE A 261 3.46 1.88 -1.98
N ALA A 262 3.32 0.86 -2.84
CA ALA A 262 3.97 0.82 -4.15
C ALA A 262 3.44 1.91 -5.11
N GLY A 263 2.16 2.30 -4.95
CA GLY A 263 1.58 3.41 -5.70
C GLY A 263 1.87 4.78 -5.08
N ASN A 264 1.81 4.87 -3.75
CA ASN A 264 2.04 6.13 -3.05
C ASN A 264 2.63 5.89 -1.65
N LYS A 265 3.88 6.35 -1.45
CA LYS A 265 4.61 6.19 -0.18
C LYS A 265 4.20 7.19 0.91
N PHE A 266 3.33 8.16 0.60
CA PHE A 266 2.84 9.14 1.57
C PHE A 266 1.99 8.45 2.65
N ASN A 267 2.41 8.58 3.91
CA ASN A 267 1.76 7.93 5.04
C ASN A 267 0.65 8.82 5.60
N ARG A 268 -0.60 8.58 5.17
CA ARG A 268 -1.75 9.38 5.61
C ARG A 268 -2.06 9.24 7.10
N ALA A 269 -1.62 8.16 7.75
CA ALA A 269 -1.84 7.96 9.18
C ALA A 269 -1.09 8.99 10.03
N THR A 270 0.10 9.42 9.58
CA THR A 270 0.97 10.31 10.37
C THR A 270 1.17 11.68 9.73
N GLN A 271 0.98 11.80 8.41
CA GLN A 271 1.33 13.01 7.65
C GLN A 271 0.11 13.77 7.13
N ALA A 272 -1.06 13.12 6.97
CA ALA A 272 -2.23 13.79 6.41
C ALA A 272 -2.94 14.63 7.47
N ARG A 273 -2.96 15.95 7.27
CA ARG A 273 -3.81 16.86 8.07
C ARG A 273 -5.20 16.93 7.45
N ARG A 274 -6.21 16.45 8.18
CA ARG A 274 -7.62 16.45 7.76
C ARG A 274 -8.49 17.02 8.87
N GLN A 275 -9.63 17.58 8.48
CA GLN A 275 -10.65 17.98 9.45
C GLN A 275 -11.33 16.71 10.00
N PRO A 276 -11.39 16.51 11.33
CA PRO A 276 -12.04 15.34 11.92
C PRO A 276 -13.58 15.37 11.77
N GLY A 277 -14.16 16.56 11.57
CA GLY A 277 -15.61 16.71 11.51
C GLY A 277 -16.27 16.24 12.81
N SER A 278 -17.37 15.50 12.71
CA SER A 278 -18.14 15.07 13.88
C SER A 278 -17.39 14.09 14.81
N SER A 279 -16.32 13.44 14.36
CA SER A 279 -15.51 12.58 15.24
C SER A 279 -14.77 13.37 16.32
N PHE A 280 -14.75 14.70 16.22
CA PHE A 280 -14.19 15.59 17.24
C PHE A 280 -15.14 15.86 18.42
N LYS A 281 -16.44 15.59 18.26
CA LYS A 281 -17.45 15.87 19.30
C LYS A 281 -17.18 15.19 20.65
N PRO A 282 -16.70 13.93 20.72
CA PRO A 282 -16.39 13.29 22.00
C PRO A 282 -15.44 14.12 22.89
N PHE A 283 -14.42 14.78 22.34
CA PHE A 283 -13.50 15.62 23.12
C PHE A 283 -14.19 16.87 23.68
N LEU A 284 -15.05 17.50 22.88
CA LEU A 284 -15.88 18.62 23.34
C LEU A 284 -16.86 18.19 24.45
N TYR A 285 -17.46 17.01 24.32
CA TYR A 285 -18.41 16.50 25.31
C TYR A 285 -17.69 16.08 26.60
N ALA A 286 -16.47 15.55 26.51
CA ALA A 286 -15.62 15.31 27.67
C ALA A 286 -15.30 16.60 28.42
N ALA A 287 -14.93 17.67 27.72
CA ALA A 287 -14.73 19.00 28.33
C ALA A 287 -16.00 19.52 29.01
N ALA A 288 -17.18 19.27 28.41
CA ALA A 288 -18.44 19.64 29.03
C ALA A 288 -18.73 18.85 30.32
N PHE A 289 -18.40 17.56 30.35
CA PHE A 289 -18.54 16.77 31.57
C PHE A 289 -17.65 17.28 32.70
N ASP A 290 -16.41 17.68 32.40
CA ASP A 290 -15.51 18.31 33.38
C ASP A 290 -16.06 19.63 33.94
N LYS A 291 -16.86 20.34 33.13
CA LYS A 291 -17.59 21.55 33.55
C LYS A 291 -18.91 21.30 34.27
N GLY A 292 -19.22 20.05 34.63
CA GLY A 292 -20.38 19.68 35.43
C GLY A 292 -21.61 19.25 34.63
N PHE A 293 -21.53 19.16 33.30
CA PHE A 293 -22.56 18.45 32.53
C PHE A 293 -22.46 16.95 32.81
N ASN A 294 -23.55 16.23 32.57
CA ASN A 294 -23.57 14.78 32.65
C ASN A 294 -24.43 14.20 31.50
N PRO A 295 -24.39 12.88 31.25
CA PRO A 295 -25.14 12.27 30.15
C PRO A 295 -26.66 12.52 30.17
N ALA A 296 -27.23 12.87 31.33
CA ALA A 296 -28.65 13.17 31.51
C ALA A 296 -28.98 14.68 31.45
N SER A 297 -27.98 15.57 31.40
CA SER A 297 -28.20 17.00 31.23
C SER A 297 -29.06 17.27 30.00
N ILE A 298 -30.04 18.17 30.16
CA ILE A 298 -30.94 18.57 29.08
C ILE A 298 -30.31 19.74 28.32
N VAL A 299 -30.23 19.58 27.01
CA VAL A 299 -29.66 20.56 26.07
C VAL A 299 -30.65 20.80 24.94
N LEU A 300 -30.65 22.02 24.41
CA LEU A 300 -31.65 22.44 23.43
C LEU A 300 -31.12 22.28 21.99
N ASP A 301 -31.72 21.39 21.21
CA ASP A 301 -31.50 21.32 19.76
C ASP A 301 -32.50 22.22 19.03
N ALA A 302 -32.17 23.52 18.97
CA ALA A 302 -32.97 24.57 18.33
C ALA A 302 -32.05 25.57 17.61
N PRO A 303 -32.56 26.38 16.65
CA PRO A 303 -31.77 27.37 15.92
C PRO A 303 -30.90 28.22 16.84
N VAL A 304 -29.67 28.45 16.42
CA VAL A 304 -28.74 29.35 17.12
C VAL A 304 -28.03 30.22 16.10
N VAL A 305 -27.84 31.48 16.45
CA VAL A 305 -27.23 32.50 15.59
C VAL A 305 -26.11 33.15 16.37
N PHE A 306 -24.91 33.15 15.81
CA PHE A 306 -23.75 33.83 16.37
C PHE A 306 -23.33 34.97 15.45
N ARG A 307 -22.75 36.01 16.02
CA ARG A 307 -22.05 37.06 15.26
C ARG A 307 -20.57 36.99 15.59
N ASP A 308 -19.73 36.93 14.56
CA ASP A 308 -18.28 37.00 14.77
C ASP A 308 -17.83 38.43 15.11
N ARG A 309 -16.54 38.57 15.47
CA ARG A 309 -15.93 39.88 15.80
C ARG A 309 -15.94 40.88 14.64
N ARG A 310 -16.19 40.42 13.40
CA ARG A 310 -16.27 41.23 12.18
C ARG A 310 -17.72 41.53 11.81
N GLY A 311 -18.70 41.15 12.64
CA GLY A 311 -20.12 41.36 12.43
C GLY A 311 -20.77 40.36 11.47
N LYS A 312 -20.06 39.32 11.01
CA LYS A 312 -20.62 38.30 10.14
C LYS A 312 -21.48 37.34 10.95
N THR A 313 -22.70 37.13 10.47
CA THR A 313 -23.62 36.16 11.05
C THR A 313 -23.24 34.73 10.68
N TRP A 314 -23.21 33.85 11.66
CA TRP A 314 -23.02 32.41 11.49
C TRP A 314 -24.23 31.65 12.06
N GLU A 315 -24.89 30.88 11.19
CA GLU A 315 -26.09 30.09 11.49
C GLU A 315 -25.81 28.62 11.19
N PRO A 316 -25.26 27.85 12.14
CA PRO A 316 -25.02 26.43 11.94
C PRO A 316 -26.32 25.66 11.70
N LYS A 317 -26.22 24.51 11.01
CA LYS A 317 -27.34 23.60 10.73
C LYS A 317 -26.96 22.15 11.03
N ASN A 318 -27.97 21.32 11.28
CA ASN A 318 -27.81 19.87 11.38
C ASN A 318 -27.82 19.24 9.97
N ASP A 319 -27.04 18.17 9.76
CA ASP A 319 -26.80 17.52 8.47
C ASP A 319 -28.10 17.04 7.77
N GLY A 320 -29.04 16.48 8.54
CA GLY A 320 -30.37 16.07 8.04
C GLY A 320 -31.49 17.10 8.23
N GLY A 321 -31.15 18.33 8.65
CA GLY A 321 -32.15 19.35 9.02
C GLY A 321 -32.95 19.00 10.30
N GLY A 322 -33.99 19.81 10.55
CA GLY A 322 -34.92 19.64 11.68
C GLY A 322 -34.36 19.94 13.07
N PHE A 323 -35.26 20.04 14.04
CA PHE A 323 -34.98 20.33 15.45
C PHE A 323 -35.63 19.26 16.32
N ARG A 324 -34.93 18.83 17.37
CA ARG A 324 -35.46 17.87 18.35
C ARG A 324 -35.93 18.54 19.64
N GLY A 325 -35.70 19.84 19.81
CA GLY A 325 -36.05 20.55 21.03
C GLY A 325 -35.17 20.11 22.21
N PRO A 326 -35.67 20.15 23.45
CA PRO A 326 -34.93 19.66 24.62
C PRO A 326 -34.64 18.17 24.51
N MET A 327 -33.38 17.78 24.64
CA MET A 327 -32.94 16.38 24.57
C MET A 327 -31.81 16.10 25.56
N ARG A 328 -31.57 14.82 25.87
CA ARG A 328 -30.44 14.45 26.75
C ARG A 328 -29.12 14.56 26.00
N LEU A 329 -28.09 14.98 26.72
CA LEU A 329 -26.75 15.15 26.16
C LEU A 329 -26.19 13.87 25.51
N ARG A 330 -26.44 12.69 26.10
CA ARG A 330 -26.06 11.40 25.50
C ARG A 330 -26.73 11.14 24.15
N GLU A 331 -28.01 11.50 24.02
CA GLU A 331 -28.78 11.32 22.78
C GLU A 331 -28.26 12.27 21.69
N ALA A 332 -27.84 13.47 22.09
CA ALA A 332 -27.26 14.46 21.18
C ALA A 332 -25.91 14.00 20.61
N LEU A 333 -25.08 13.34 21.42
CA LEU A 333 -23.82 12.75 20.95
C LEU A 333 -24.07 11.61 19.97
N VAL A 334 -24.95 10.67 20.31
CA VAL A 334 -25.32 9.53 19.44
C VAL A 334 -25.86 10.01 18.09
N GLN A 335 -26.72 11.03 18.09
CA GLN A 335 -27.29 11.60 16.87
C GLN A 335 -26.39 12.67 16.23
N SER A 336 -25.21 12.93 16.79
CA SER A 336 -24.24 13.90 16.29
C SER A 336 -24.87 15.28 16.03
N ARG A 337 -25.68 15.81 16.95
CA ARG A 337 -26.38 17.09 16.75
C ARG A 337 -25.40 18.27 16.77
N ASN A 338 -25.32 19.01 15.65
CA ASN A 338 -24.41 20.14 15.48
C ASN A 338 -24.79 21.29 16.41
N LEU A 339 -26.09 21.64 16.47
CA LEU A 339 -26.56 22.79 17.26
C LEU A 339 -26.32 22.59 18.75
N VAL A 340 -26.51 21.37 19.25
CA VAL A 340 -26.17 21.01 20.64
C VAL A 340 -24.68 21.16 20.90
N SER A 341 -23.84 20.67 19.98
CA SER A 341 -22.38 20.77 20.11
C SER A 341 -21.92 22.24 20.16
N VAL A 342 -22.49 23.10 19.33
CA VAL A 342 -22.18 24.54 19.35
C VAL A 342 -22.63 25.20 20.64
N ARG A 343 -23.84 24.88 21.15
CA ARG A 343 -24.32 25.41 22.44
C ARG A 343 -23.49 24.93 23.62
N LEU A 344 -23.02 23.69 23.61
CA LEU A 344 -22.09 23.20 24.63
C LEU A 344 -20.80 24.00 24.62
N LEU A 345 -20.20 24.20 23.45
CA LEU A 345 -18.97 24.98 23.30
C LEU A 345 -19.15 26.42 23.82
N ASP A 346 -20.27 27.05 23.50
CA ASP A 346 -20.62 28.38 24.01
C ASP A 346 -20.79 28.40 25.53
N SER A 347 -21.48 27.39 26.08
CA SER A 347 -21.76 27.27 27.52
C SER A 347 -20.52 27.02 28.37
N ILE A 348 -19.58 26.22 27.88
CA ILE A 348 -18.34 25.87 28.61
C ILE A 348 -17.20 26.87 28.35
N GLY A 349 -17.35 27.70 27.31
CA GLY A 349 -16.36 28.67 26.86
C GLY A 349 -15.31 28.08 25.91
N VAL A 350 -15.05 28.80 24.81
CA VAL A 350 -14.11 28.38 23.75
C VAL A 350 -12.68 28.22 24.28
N ASP A 351 -12.21 29.12 25.14
CA ASP A 351 -10.84 29.07 25.67
C ASP A 351 -10.63 27.96 26.70
N PHE A 352 -11.69 27.58 27.41
CA PHE A 352 -11.62 26.39 28.26
C PHE A 352 -11.59 25.12 27.39
N ALA A 353 -12.48 25.02 26.40
CA ALA A 353 -12.51 23.87 25.51
C ALA A 353 -11.20 23.68 24.73
N ARG A 354 -10.60 24.75 24.19
CA ARG A 354 -9.31 24.69 23.49
C ARG A 354 -8.19 24.12 24.36
N ARG A 355 -8.08 24.61 25.60
CA ARG A 355 -7.06 24.13 26.57
C ARG A 355 -7.32 22.71 27.05
N TYR A 356 -8.57 22.36 27.38
CA TYR A 356 -8.91 21.00 27.80
C TYR A 356 -8.64 19.98 26.69
N ILE A 357 -8.99 20.32 25.44
CA ILE A 357 -8.84 19.40 24.31
C ILE A 357 -7.35 19.22 23.92
N SER A 358 -6.47 20.18 24.19
CA SER A 358 -5.03 20.01 23.89
C SER A 358 -4.38 18.91 24.74
N GLU A 359 -4.95 18.57 25.89
CA GLU A 359 -4.52 17.43 26.72
C GLU A 359 -4.67 16.07 26.01
N PHE A 360 -5.50 15.99 24.96
CA PHE A 360 -5.65 14.79 24.12
C PHE A 360 -4.62 14.73 22.97
N GLY A 361 -3.62 15.59 22.97
CA GLY A 361 -2.53 15.60 21.98
C GLY A 361 -2.81 16.44 20.73
N PHE A 362 -3.88 17.24 20.71
CA PHE A 362 -4.10 18.23 19.67
C PHE A 362 -3.23 19.48 19.91
N GLN A 363 -2.68 20.05 18.84
CA GLN A 363 -2.05 21.37 18.95
C GLN A 363 -3.11 22.41 19.32
N GLU A 364 -2.83 23.22 20.33
CA GLU A 364 -3.72 24.32 20.69
C GLU A 364 -3.74 25.33 19.54
N ALA A 365 -4.91 25.43 18.88
CA ALA A 365 -5.13 26.24 17.68
C ALA A 365 -5.28 27.72 18.00
#